data_AF-A0A2E2QVP2-F1
#
_entry.id   AF-A0A2E2QVP2-F1
#
_cell.length_a   1.000
_cell.length_b   1.000
_cell.length_c   1.000
_cell.angle_alpha   90.00
_cell.angle_beta   90.00
_cell.angle_gamma   90.00
#
_symmetry.space_group_name_H-M   'P 1'
#
loop_
_entity.id
_entity.type
_entity.pdbx_description
1 polymer ?
#
loop_
_entity_poly.entity_id
_entity_poly.type
_entity_poly.pdbx_seq_one_letter_code
_entity_poly.pdbx_strand_id
1 'polypeptide(L)'
;MLFKIRFLLPLVFIGNLLFSDSLRYNTVNNHGSVGLINTPSARFYDESSSALTLYRGSPDRKVTITMMPYDWFEGSFFYTSIKDKPYGSGLSQDYKDKGFNAKFRLKREGIFPALAIGFNDLAGTGLYSSEYIVSSYGIDNMDMHLGVGWGVLSGGDFQYKNFLSNLHDSFAIRDSDIGEGGKPNFDNYFSGKKMGVFGGISYLLSENLLFKLEYDSTEMPFDQGFPIRDSNYSSSVEYIANNNFTFGVSYERGDYFGFKFSLKDNSSKYISKPYKARESNSSDPYENLRLILNKNSIGVNIIEKTENIVNLEVNEYSYSNLENLNSNIHQAIIDSGLDQEEIIISYKTAGLDVKNKKSKSNQQSENIYVKKHKPSFNYSPEFVLRPFIAGREDFLKVAFMAELNTQYIFTDQFFWTTNLKYALWQNFDDLYIPPVDTYPNQVRSDIKDYLSNFKDRLILGRSQLDFFETVSDN
;
A
#
# COMPACT_ATOMS: atom_id res chain seq x y z
N MET A 1 34.93 53.18 21.69
CA MET A 1 34.39 52.37 22.81
C MET A 1 33.56 51.25 22.20
N LEU A 2 34.15 50.05 22.18
CA LEU A 2 33.63 48.70 21.95
C LEU A 2 32.58 48.40 20.85
N PHE A 3 33.08 47.81 19.76
CA PHE A 3 32.39 46.84 18.92
C PHE A 3 31.82 45.69 19.77
N LYS A 4 30.51 45.40 19.65
CA LYS A 4 29.92 44.11 20.07
C LYS A 4 29.73 43.22 18.84
N ILE A 5 30.74 42.41 18.57
CA ILE A 5 30.66 41.26 17.67
C ILE A 5 29.77 40.21 18.35
N ARG A 6 28.59 39.94 17.78
CA ARG A 6 27.79 38.77 18.13
C ARG A 6 28.41 37.56 17.44
N PHE A 7 29.06 36.70 18.22
CA PHE A 7 29.45 35.36 17.77
C PHE A 7 28.18 34.54 17.49
N LEU A 8 27.88 34.34 16.21
CA LEU A 8 27.08 33.22 15.74
C LEU A 8 28.00 31.99 15.83
N LEU A 9 27.81 31.16 16.85
CA LEU A 9 28.41 29.83 16.86
C LEU A 9 27.65 28.98 15.82
N PRO A 10 28.30 28.41 14.80
CA PRO A 10 27.69 27.35 14.04
C PRO A 10 27.74 26.10 14.93
N LEU A 11 26.58 25.67 15.46
CA LEU A 11 26.47 24.31 16.01
C LEU A 11 26.57 23.35 14.82
N VAL A 12 27.79 22.90 14.57
CA VAL A 12 28.07 21.81 13.64
C VAL A 12 27.65 20.52 14.35
N PHE A 13 26.37 20.16 14.20
CA PHE A 13 25.88 18.81 14.53
C PHE A 13 26.41 17.86 13.45
N ILE A 14 27.55 17.22 13.72
CA ILE A 14 27.93 16.00 13.01
C ILE A 14 27.15 14.87 13.69
N GLY A 15 25.89 14.74 13.30
CA GLY A 15 25.07 13.56 13.58
C GLY A 15 25.36 12.51 12.51
N ASN A 16 25.53 11.25 12.92
CA ASN A 16 25.63 10.13 12.00
C ASN A 16 24.41 10.16 11.05
N LEU A 17 24.66 10.04 9.74
CA LEU A 17 23.61 9.93 8.71
C LEU A 17 22.84 8.61 8.91
N LEU A 18 21.92 8.60 9.87
CA LEU A 18 20.82 7.65 9.87
C LEU A 18 19.87 8.12 8.76
N PHE A 19 19.51 7.20 7.86
CA PHE A 19 18.52 7.46 6.83
C PHE A 19 17.24 7.93 7.49
N SER A 20 16.94 9.22 7.34
CA SER A 20 15.80 9.82 8.02
C SER A 20 14.46 9.42 7.38
N ASP A 21 14.50 8.87 6.17
CA ASP A 21 13.37 8.15 5.59
C ASP A 21 13.42 6.69 6.06
N SER A 22 12.40 6.28 6.83
CA SER A 22 12.30 4.96 7.42
C SER A 22 10.88 4.44 7.30
N LEU A 23 10.70 3.31 6.61
CA LEU A 23 9.42 2.60 6.61
C LEU A 23 9.01 2.17 8.03
N ARG A 24 9.96 1.95 8.95
CA ARG A 24 9.68 1.51 10.31
C ARG A 24 9.27 2.66 11.22
N TYR A 25 10.08 3.72 11.26
CA TYR A 25 9.98 4.80 12.26
C TYR A 25 9.20 6.02 11.79
N ASN A 26 9.06 6.22 10.48
CA ASN A 26 8.10 7.18 9.97
C ASN A 26 6.74 6.49 9.90
N THR A 27 5.68 7.20 10.28
CA THR A 27 4.33 6.63 10.32
C THR A 27 3.35 7.57 9.64
N VAL A 28 2.28 6.99 9.10
CA VAL A 28 1.22 7.74 8.42
C VAL A 28 0.37 8.44 9.48
N ASN A 29 0.05 9.70 9.25
CA ASN A 29 -0.82 10.51 10.10
C ASN A 29 -2.31 10.13 9.89
N ASN A 30 -3.21 10.74 10.65
CA ASN A 30 -4.65 10.44 10.62
C ASN A 30 -5.31 10.77 9.26
N HIS A 31 -4.62 11.54 8.40
CA HIS A 31 -5.12 12.00 7.11
C HIS A 31 -4.50 11.25 5.92
N GLY A 32 -3.57 10.31 6.12
CA GLY A 32 -2.98 9.54 5.01
C GLY A 32 -1.67 10.07 4.46
N SER A 33 -0.98 10.96 5.17
CA SER A 33 0.36 11.40 4.79
C SER A 33 1.39 10.99 5.84
N VAL A 34 2.62 10.65 5.43
CA VAL A 34 3.70 10.43 6.40
C VAL A 34 3.95 11.73 7.19
N GLY A 35 3.82 11.65 8.51
CA GLY A 35 3.87 12.82 9.38
C GLY A 35 3.62 12.54 10.85
N LEU A 36 3.15 13.56 11.56
CA LEU A 36 2.90 13.51 12.99
C LEU A 36 1.53 12.86 13.29
N ILE A 37 0.59 13.60 13.88
CA ILE A 37 -0.72 13.09 14.28
C ILE A 37 -1.74 13.50 13.22
N ASN A 38 -1.90 14.80 13.00
CA ASN A 38 -2.75 15.36 11.94
C ASN A 38 -1.95 16.09 10.86
N THR A 39 -0.74 16.52 11.17
CA THR A 39 0.11 17.33 10.29
C THR A 39 1.08 16.47 9.48
N PRO A 40 1.43 16.88 8.24
CA PRO A 40 2.37 16.17 7.39
C PRO A 40 3.83 16.45 7.77
N SER A 41 4.74 15.61 7.28
CA SER A 41 6.19 15.83 7.32
C SER A 41 6.79 15.84 5.92
N ALA A 42 8.07 16.22 5.81
CA ALA A 42 8.84 16.08 4.57
C ALA A 42 9.39 14.66 4.35
N ARG A 43 9.06 13.71 5.22
CA ARG A 43 9.48 12.31 5.14
C ARG A 43 8.66 11.51 4.16
N PHE A 44 9.29 10.49 3.61
CA PHE A 44 8.70 9.50 2.73
C PHE A 44 9.15 8.09 3.15
N TYR A 45 8.47 7.09 2.61
CA TYR A 45 8.92 5.71 2.54
C TYR A 45 9.71 5.46 1.26
N ASP A 46 10.30 4.26 1.18
CA ASP A 46 10.96 3.79 -0.03
C ASP A 46 9.96 3.56 -1.17
N GLU A 47 10.47 3.51 -2.40
CA GLU A 47 9.70 3.13 -3.59
C GLU A 47 8.97 1.79 -3.39
N SER A 48 7.79 1.67 -4.01
CA SER A 48 6.90 0.51 -3.90
C SER A 48 6.39 0.24 -2.47
N SER A 49 6.41 1.25 -1.59
CA SER A 49 5.80 1.15 -0.25
C SER A 49 4.32 1.46 -0.29
N SER A 50 3.57 0.83 0.61
CA SER A 50 2.16 1.13 0.83
C SER A 50 1.80 1.04 2.31
N ALA A 51 0.72 1.70 2.72
CA ALA A 51 0.17 1.63 4.05
C ALA A 51 -1.35 1.68 4.04
N LEU A 52 -1.98 0.77 4.77
CA LEU A 52 -3.39 0.84 5.15
C LEU A 52 -3.48 1.38 6.58
N THR A 53 -4.24 2.45 6.78
CA THR A 53 -4.43 3.07 8.09
C THR A 53 -5.91 3.07 8.46
N LEU A 54 -6.23 2.61 9.67
CA LEU A 54 -7.53 2.71 10.31
C LEU A 54 -7.41 3.69 11.47
N TYR A 55 -8.21 4.75 11.46
CA TYR A 55 -8.24 5.77 12.49
C TYR A 55 -9.65 5.92 13.06
N ARG A 56 -9.73 6.01 14.39
CA ARG A 56 -10.97 6.25 15.14
C ARG A 56 -10.72 7.35 16.17
N GLY A 57 -11.22 8.54 15.88
CA GLY A 57 -11.38 9.64 16.83
C GLY A 57 -12.86 9.96 17.05
N SER A 58 -13.10 11.14 17.64
CA SER A 58 -14.44 11.71 17.81
C SER A 58 -14.42 13.15 17.29
N PRO A 59 -15.19 13.51 16.24
CA PRO A 59 -16.18 12.70 15.53
C PRO A 59 -15.60 11.87 14.37
N ASP A 60 -14.34 12.08 13.99
CA ASP A 60 -13.78 11.59 12.73
C ASP A 60 -13.30 10.13 12.79
N ARG A 61 -13.68 9.33 11.78
CA ARG A 61 -13.22 7.97 11.56
C ARG A 61 -12.76 7.83 10.13
N LYS A 62 -11.57 7.27 9.90
CA LYS A 62 -10.96 7.18 8.57
C LYS A 62 -10.39 5.80 8.27
N VAL A 63 -10.52 5.39 7.01
CA VAL A 63 -9.71 4.34 6.40
C VAL A 63 -8.95 5.02 5.28
N THR A 64 -7.63 4.86 5.30
CA THR A 64 -6.76 5.51 4.32
C THR A 64 -5.78 4.51 3.74
N ILE A 65 -5.69 4.49 2.41
CA ILE A 65 -4.66 3.76 1.68
C ILE A 65 -3.65 4.79 1.19
N THR A 66 -2.39 4.64 1.61
CA THR A 66 -1.26 5.48 1.21
C THR A 66 -0.31 4.66 0.38
N MET A 67 0.19 5.21 -0.72
CA MET A 67 1.08 4.54 -1.65
C MET A 67 2.24 5.46 -2.02
N MET A 68 3.43 4.89 -2.14
CA MET A 68 4.62 5.56 -2.65
C MET A 68 5.14 4.78 -3.85
N PRO A 69 4.52 4.96 -5.03
CA PRO A 69 4.95 4.26 -6.23
C PRO A 69 6.37 4.67 -6.64
N TYR A 70 6.83 5.86 -6.23
CA TYR A 70 8.20 6.35 -6.40
C TYR A 70 8.68 6.99 -5.11
N ASP A 71 10.00 7.08 -4.93
CA ASP A 71 10.54 7.68 -3.71
C ASP A 71 10.20 9.18 -3.55
N TRP A 72 9.87 9.90 -4.63
CA TRP A 72 9.57 11.34 -4.62
C TRP A 72 8.08 11.67 -4.57
N PHE A 73 7.20 10.66 -4.62
CA PHE A 73 5.76 10.84 -4.71
C PHE A 73 5.01 9.96 -3.70
N GLU A 74 4.18 10.60 -2.88
CA GLU A 74 3.24 9.95 -1.97
C GLU A 74 1.82 10.35 -2.40
N GLY A 75 0.98 9.34 -2.65
CA GLY A 75 -0.44 9.52 -2.93
C GLY A 75 -1.27 8.75 -1.91
N SER A 76 -2.39 9.31 -1.48
CA SER A 76 -3.31 8.59 -0.60
C SER A 76 -4.77 8.80 -0.98
N PHE A 77 -5.57 7.77 -0.78
CA PHE A 77 -7.01 7.82 -0.87
C PHE A 77 -7.60 7.53 0.51
N PHE A 78 -8.45 8.42 1.01
CA PHE A 78 -9.15 8.23 2.26
C PHE A 78 -10.67 8.16 2.06
N TYR A 79 -11.30 7.41 2.93
CA TYR A 79 -12.74 7.44 3.15
C TYR A 79 -12.97 7.79 4.62
N THR A 80 -13.87 8.72 4.91
CA THR A 80 -14.14 9.22 6.27
C THR A 80 -15.63 9.10 6.62
N SER A 81 -15.90 8.96 7.91
CA SER A 81 -17.21 9.13 8.51
C SER A 81 -17.11 10.11 9.67
N ILE A 82 -17.99 11.11 9.69
CA ILE A 82 -18.08 12.10 10.77
C ILE A 82 -19.31 11.76 11.59
N LYS A 83 -19.05 11.26 12.80
CA LYS A 83 -20.09 10.84 13.74
C LYS A 83 -21.01 12.02 14.10
N ASP A 84 -22.30 11.74 14.25
CA ASP A 84 -23.33 12.68 14.73
C ASP A 84 -23.62 13.86 13.76
N LYS A 85 -23.01 13.87 12.57
CA LYS A 85 -23.38 14.76 11.45
C LYS A 85 -24.32 13.99 10.49
N PRO A 86 -25.56 14.43 10.27
CA PRO A 86 -26.49 13.72 9.40
C PRO A 86 -26.06 13.78 7.92
N TYR A 87 -26.16 12.65 7.22
CA TYR A 87 -26.00 12.60 5.76
C TYR A 87 -27.29 13.01 5.06
N GLY A 88 -27.35 14.26 4.59
CA GLY A 88 -28.50 14.81 3.86
C GLY A 88 -29.79 14.90 4.69
N SER A 89 -30.89 15.30 4.06
CA SER A 89 -32.18 15.45 4.71
C SER A 89 -32.93 14.11 4.76
N GLY A 90 -32.94 13.43 5.92
CA GLY A 90 -33.92 12.38 6.22
C GLY A 90 -33.39 10.94 6.39
N LEU A 91 -32.08 10.72 6.43
CA LEU A 91 -31.49 9.39 6.69
C LEU A 91 -30.71 9.41 8.01
N SER A 92 -30.94 8.43 8.90
CA SER A 92 -30.19 8.26 10.16
C SER A 92 -28.81 7.64 9.92
N GLN A 93 -27.95 8.31 9.16
CA GLN A 93 -26.57 7.88 8.97
C GLN A 93 -25.60 9.05 9.14
N ASP A 94 -24.39 8.72 9.59
CA ASP A 94 -23.26 9.64 9.69
C ASP A 94 -22.85 10.17 8.29
N TYR A 95 -22.36 11.41 8.26
CA TYR A 95 -21.81 12.05 7.09
C TYR A 95 -20.57 11.32 6.61
N LYS A 96 -20.44 11.13 5.30
CA LYS A 96 -19.34 10.40 4.69
C LYS A 96 -18.74 11.20 3.57
N ASP A 97 -17.43 11.13 3.48
CA ASP A 97 -16.65 11.82 2.45
C ASP A 97 -15.46 10.96 2.01
N LYS A 98 -14.89 11.32 0.86
CA LYS A 98 -13.71 10.70 0.28
C LYS A 98 -12.84 11.77 -0.35
N GLY A 99 -11.54 11.58 -0.26
CA GLY A 99 -10.59 12.51 -0.83
C GLY A 99 -9.29 11.85 -1.24
N PHE A 100 -8.54 12.59 -2.03
CA PHE A 100 -7.22 12.20 -2.51
C PHE A 100 -6.19 13.21 -2.02
N ASN A 101 -5.08 12.73 -1.47
CA ASN A 101 -3.93 13.56 -1.14
C ASN A 101 -2.77 13.24 -2.06
N ALA A 102 -1.92 14.24 -2.28
CA ALA A 102 -0.67 14.11 -3.00
C ALA A 102 0.42 14.88 -2.27
N LYS A 103 1.60 14.30 -2.10
CA LYS A 103 2.78 14.96 -1.55
C LYS A 103 3.99 14.65 -2.43
N PHE A 104 4.75 15.68 -2.74
CA PHE A 104 5.91 15.64 -3.63
C PHE A 104 7.16 16.05 -2.86
N ARG A 105 8.20 15.22 -2.95
CA ARG A 105 9.50 15.54 -2.36
C ARG A 105 10.19 16.58 -3.25
N LEU A 106 10.54 17.72 -2.66
CA LEU A 106 11.34 18.75 -3.35
C LEU A 106 12.83 18.55 -3.10
N LYS A 107 13.20 18.10 -1.90
CA LYS A 107 14.59 17.92 -1.49
C LYS A 107 14.71 16.87 -0.40
N ARG A 108 15.70 15.98 -0.50
CA ARG A 108 16.09 15.06 0.58
C ARG A 108 16.84 15.78 1.70
N GLU A 109 16.81 15.20 2.88
CA GLU A 109 17.70 15.65 3.95
C GLU A 109 19.17 15.42 3.57
N GLY A 110 20.01 16.36 3.97
CA GLY A 110 21.46 16.26 3.92
C GLY A 110 22.00 17.21 4.98
N ILE A 111 22.91 18.12 4.62
CA ILE A 111 23.32 19.21 5.53
C ILE A 111 22.15 20.15 5.85
N PHE A 112 21.21 20.29 4.91
CA PHE A 112 20.00 21.07 5.09
C PHE A 112 18.78 20.15 5.25
N PRO A 113 17.72 20.63 5.93
CA PRO A 113 16.45 19.93 6.06
C PRO A 113 15.86 19.40 4.75
N ALA A 114 15.16 18.27 4.83
CA ALA A 114 14.27 17.80 3.79
C ALA A 114 13.17 18.85 3.53
N LEU A 115 12.62 18.84 2.31
CA LEU A 115 11.54 19.73 1.90
C LEU A 115 10.53 18.97 1.06
N ALA A 116 9.25 19.15 1.36
CA ALA A 116 8.14 18.62 0.58
C ALA A 116 7.03 19.66 0.42
N ILE A 117 6.26 19.49 -0.64
CA ILE A 117 5.03 20.22 -0.90
C ILE A 117 3.90 19.20 -1.00
N GLY A 118 2.73 19.51 -0.45
CA GLY A 118 1.62 18.60 -0.52
C GLY A 118 0.27 19.28 -0.56
N PHE A 119 -0.71 18.46 -0.91
CA PHE A 119 -2.08 18.82 -1.18
C PHE A 119 -2.95 17.74 -0.53
N ASN A 120 -3.82 18.16 0.37
CA ASN A 120 -4.83 17.30 0.95
C ASN A 120 -6.17 17.60 0.27
N ASP A 121 -6.95 16.53 0.06
CA ASP A 121 -8.29 16.60 -0.50
C ASP A 121 -8.37 17.34 -1.86
N LEU A 122 -7.52 16.94 -2.82
CA LEU A 122 -7.41 17.52 -4.17
C LEU A 122 -8.71 17.43 -4.98
N ALA A 123 -9.50 16.37 -4.77
CA ALA A 123 -10.68 16.05 -5.58
C ALA A 123 -11.87 15.52 -4.76
N GLY A 124 -11.89 15.75 -3.44
CA GLY A 124 -13.07 15.50 -2.61
C GLY A 124 -13.93 16.75 -2.45
N THR A 125 -14.73 16.81 -1.40
CA THR A 125 -15.75 17.87 -1.19
C THR A 125 -15.15 19.21 -0.82
N GLY A 126 -13.88 19.24 -0.39
CA GLY A 126 -13.22 20.43 0.11
C GLY A 126 -13.08 20.47 1.63
N LEU A 127 -13.71 19.53 2.34
CA LEU A 127 -13.78 19.52 3.81
C LEU A 127 -12.42 19.43 4.49
N TYR A 128 -11.45 18.73 3.88
CA TYR A 128 -10.08 18.62 4.39
C TYR A 128 -9.06 19.33 3.48
N SER A 129 -9.55 20.21 2.60
CA SER A 129 -8.74 20.84 1.55
C SER A 129 -7.69 21.76 2.14
N SER A 130 -6.44 21.42 1.87
CA SER A 130 -5.29 22.22 2.29
C SER A 130 -4.10 21.98 1.38
N GLU A 131 -3.24 22.98 1.29
CA GLU A 131 -1.93 22.87 0.66
C GLU A 131 -0.89 23.23 1.69
N TYR A 132 0.32 22.69 1.56
CA TYR A 132 1.38 22.95 2.53
C TYR A 132 2.78 22.83 1.92
N ILE A 133 3.71 23.53 2.55
CA ILE A 133 5.14 23.30 2.40
C ILE A 133 5.67 22.92 3.77
N VAL A 134 6.41 21.82 3.85
CA VAL A 134 6.92 21.30 5.11
C VAL A 134 8.39 20.94 4.98
N SER A 135 9.13 21.23 6.05
CA SER A 135 10.52 20.88 6.21
C SER A 135 10.71 19.87 7.34
N SER A 136 11.72 19.02 7.23
CA SER A 136 12.04 18.04 8.28
C SER A 136 13.53 17.82 8.45
N TYR A 137 13.97 17.63 9.68
CA TYR A 137 15.37 17.40 10.00
C TYR A 137 15.52 16.44 11.19
N GLY A 138 16.30 15.37 11.00
CA GLY A 138 16.53 14.35 12.01
C GLY A 138 17.83 14.59 12.78
N ILE A 139 17.80 14.39 14.09
CA ILE A 139 18.97 14.38 14.96
C ILE A 139 18.83 13.19 15.92
N ASP A 140 19.70 12.20 15.76
CA ASP A 140 19.72 10.97 16.54
C ASP A 140 18.35 10.27 16.57
N ASN A 141 17.67 10.29 17.71
CA ASN A 141 16.36 9.66 17.92
C ASN A 141 15.20 10.66 17.85
N MET A 142 15.46 11.91 17.46
CA MET A 142 14.47 12.96 17.30
C MET A 142 14.34 13.35 15.83
N ASP A 143 13.12 13.45 15.34
CA ASP A 143 12.79 14.03 14.03
C ASP A 143 11.91 15.26 14.23
N MET A 144 12.32 16.38 13.65
CA MET A 144 11.65 17.67 13.80
C MET A 144 10.99 18.08 12.50
N HIS A 145 9.78 18.62 12.58
CA HIS A 145 9.00 19.05 11.43
C HIS A 145 8.48 20.47 11.64
N LEU A 146 8.58 21.29 10.59
CA LEU A 146 8.04 22.65 10.59
C LEU A 146 7.49 22.96 9.20
N GLY A 147 6.25 23.41 9.14
CA GLY A 147 5.56 23.70 7.89
C GLY A 147 4.65 24.91 7.98
N VAL A 148 4.24 25.37 6.80
CA VAL A 148 3.22 26.39 6.59
C VAL A 148 2.14 25.83 5.69
N GLY A 149 0.88 26.15 6.00
CA GLY A 149 -0.28 25.60 5.30
C GLY A 149 -1.35 26.62 4.97
N TRP A 150 -2.11 26.30 3.94
CA TRP A 150 -3.28 27.01 3.40
C TRP A 150 -4.53 26.14 3.54
N GLY A 151 -5.70 26.69 3.23
CA GLY A 151 -6.97 25.99 3.42
C GLY A 151 -7.19 25.66 4.90
N VAL A 152 -7.58 24.42 5.22
CA VAL A 152 -7.80 24.01 6.61
C VAL A 152 -6.52 24.08 7.47
N LEU A 153 -5.32 24.04 6.90
CA LEU A 153 -4.08 24.20 7.66
C LEU A 153 -3.75 25.66 8.01
N SER A 154 -4.62 26.62 7.68
CA SER A 154 -4.39 28.05 7.94
C SER A 154 -4.82 28.55 9.33
N GLY A 155 -5.30 27.65 10.20
CA GLY A 155 -5.79 27.96 11.54
C GLY A 155 -4.71 28.02 12.63
N GLY A 156 -5.14 27.78 13.88
CA GLY A 156 -4.30 27.88 15.08
C GLY A 156 -3.97 29.33 15.48
N ASP A 157 -3.11 29.51 16.50
CA ASP A 157 -2.69 30.81 17.00
C ASP A 157 -1.62 31.50 16.12
N PHE A 158 -0.75 30.72 15.49
CA PHE A 158 0.34 31.21 14.63
C PHE A 158 -0.10 31.39 13.17
N GLN A 159 -0.92 32.42 12.93
CA GLN A 159 -1.41 32.78 11.60
C GLN A 159 -0.69 34.01 11.04
N TYR A 160 -0.39 34.00 9.74
CA TYR A 160 0.28 35.09 9.04
C TYR A 160 -0.45 35.43 7.74
N LYS A 161 -0.34 36.68 7.27
CA LYS A 161 -0.89 37.08 5.95
C LYS A 161 -0.25 36.21 4.86
N ASN A 162 -1.06 35.71 3.93
CA ASN A 162 -0.56 34.91 2.80
C ASN A 162 0.51 35.69 2.00
N PHE A 163 1.77 35.27 2.03
CA PHE A 163 2.86 35.98 1.34
C PHE A 163 2.72 35.90 -0.18
N LEU A 164 2.04 34.86 -0.70
CA LEU A 164 1.76 34.70 -2.12
C LEU A 164 0.76 35.74 -2.63
N SER A 165 -0.05 36.36 -1.75
CA SER A 165 -0.92 37.48 -2.13
C SER A 165 -0.15 38.70 -2.64
N ASN A 166 1.15 38.82 -2.31
CA ASN A 166 2.00 39.88 -2.84
C ASN A 166 2.51 39.56 -4.27
N LEU A 167 2.42 38.30 -4.71
CA LEU A 167 2.79 37.89 -6.07
C LEU A 167 1.62 38.07 -7.03
N HIS A 168 0.41 37.71 -6.61
CA HIS A 168 -0.80 37.87 -7.40
C HIS A 168 -2.06 37.88 -6.51
N ASP A 169 -3.05 38.71 -6.84
CA ASP A 169 -4.27 38.90 -6.04
C ASP A 169 -5.12 37.62 -5.93
N SER A 170 -5.02 36.70 -6.88
CA SER A 170 -5.72 35.41 -6.82
C SER A 170 -5.34 34.60 -5.58
N PHE A 171 -4.12 34.75 -5.06
CA PHE A 171 -3.71 34.06 -3.83
C PHE A 171 -4.34 34.66 -2.57
N ALA A 172 -4.95 35.85 -2.63
CA ALA A 172 -5.59 36.47 -1.48
C ALA A 172 -6.99 35.88 -1.18
N ILE A 173 -7.61 35.23 -2.16
CA ILE A 173 -9.01 34.80 -2.12
C ILE A 173 -9.09 33.29 -2.32
N ARG A 174 -9.78 32.60 -1.42
CA ARG A 174 -10.13 31.19 -1.56
C ARG A 174 -11.64 31.07 -1.49
N ASP A 175 -12.24 30.41 -2.48
CA ASP A 175 -13.65 30.08 -2.43
C ASP A 175 -13.89 29.00 -1.37
N SER A 176 -14.83 29.27 -0.46
CA SER A 176 -15.15 28.43 0.70
C SER A 176 -16.24 27.39 0.44
N ASP A 177 -16.65 27.20 -0.82
CA ASP A 177 -17.76 26.28 -1.14
C ASP A 177 -17.33 24.82 -0.96
N ILE A 178 -17.98 24.15 0.00
CA ILE A 178 -17.94 22.70 0.16
C ILE A 178 -18.86 22.11 -0.92
N GLY A 179 -18.27 21.54 -1.96
CA GLY A 179 -19.01 20.98 -3.09
C GLY A 179 -19.38 19.51 -2.90
N GLU A 180 -19.98 18.91 -3.93
CA GLU A 180 -20.28 17.47 -4.01
C GLU A 180 -19.02 16.60 -4.28
N GLY A 181 -17.87 17.23 -4.44
CA GLY A 181 -16.58 16.63 -4.78
C GLY A 181 -16.43 16.14 -6.22
N GLY A 182 -15.30 15.52 -6.53
CA GLY A 182 -15.03 14.89 -7.84
C GLY A 182 -14.46 15.81 -8.94
N LYS A 183 -14.15 17.07 -8.62
CA LYS A 183 -13.47 18.01 -9.53
C LYS A 183 -12.32 18.72 -8.81
N PRO A 184 -11.09 18.70 -9.34
CA PRO A 184 -10.01 19.52 -8.79
C PRO A 184 -10.33 21.01 -8.92
N ASN A 185 -10.12 21.77 -7.85
CA ASN A 185 -10.30 23.21 -7.83
C ASN A 185 -8.92 23.92 -7.84
N PHE A 186 -8.32 24.02 -9.02
CA PHE A 186 -6.98 24.59 -9.21
C PHE A 186 -6.89 26.07 -8.84
N ASP A 187 -7.99 26.81 -8.92
CA ASP A 187 -8.03 28.25 -8.65
C ASP A 187 -7.84 28.58 -7.15
N ASN A 188 -8.07 27.59 -6.27
CA ASN A 188 -8.00 27.75 -4.82
C ASN A 188 -6.65 27.35 -4.21
N TYR A 189 -5.72 26.77 -4.97
CA TYR A 189 -4.48 26.26 -4.38
C TYR A 189 -3.55 27.38 -3.90
N PHE A 190 -3.04 27.21 -2.67
CA PHE A 190 -2.18 28.18 -1.98
C PHE A 190 -2.82 29.57 -1.82
N SER A 191 -4.14 29.65 -1.88
CA SER A 191 -4.90 30.89 -1.77
C SER A 191 -5.59 31.02 -0.41
N GLY A 192 -6.02 32.24 -0.11
CA GLY A 192 -6.66 32.62 1.15
C GLY A 192 -5.94 33.79 1.83
N LYS A 193 -6.64 34.45 2.75
CA LYS A 193 -6.13 35.65 3.42
C LYS A 193 -4.94 35.35 4.34
N LYS A 194 -4.90 34.14 4.89
CA LYS A 194 -3.94 33.72 5.92
C LYS A 194 -3.31 32.37 5.58
N MET A 195 -2.10 32.16 6.08
CA MET A 195 -1.44 30.87 6.21
C MET A 195 -1.25 30.57 7.70
N GLY A 196 -1.18 29.29 8.07
CA GLY A 196 -0.93 28.83 9.43
C GLY A 196 0.40 28.10 9.51
N VAL A 197 1.12 28.26 10.62
CA VAL A 197 2.32 27.47 10.90
C VAL A 197 1.90 26.18 11.61
N PHE A 198 2.45 25.05 11.22
CA PHE A 198 2.30 23.78 11.92
C PHE A 198 3.64 23.09 12.10
N GLY A 199 3.71 22.11 12.99
CA GLY A 199 4.92 21.32 13.16
C GLY A 199 4.98 20.60 14.47
N GLY A 200 6.13 20.04 14.79
CA GLY A 200 6.32 19.29 16.02
C GLY A 200 7.50 18.34 15.93
N ILE A 201 7.51 17.37 16.82
CA ILE A 201 8.59 16.39 16.95
C ILE A 201 8.06 14.97 17.04
N SER A 202 8.84 14.06 16.49
CA SER A 202 8.72 12.61 16.69
C SER A 202 9.99 12.15 17.40
N TYR A 203 9.85 11.39 18.49
CA TYR A 203 10.97 10.98 19.34
C TYR A 203 10.90 9.48 19.62
N LEU A 204 11.94 8.76 19.24
CA LEU A 204 12.06 7.32 19.48
C LEU A 204 12.51 7.08 20.93
N LEU A 205 11.55 6.71 21.79
CA LEU A 205 11.77 6.41 23.21
C LEU A 205 12.52 5.09 23.39
N SER A 206 12.22 4.10 22.56
CA SER A 206 12.85 2.78 22.49
C SER A 206 12.69 2.22 21.09
N GLU A 207 13.30 1.06 20.78
CA GLU A 207 13.24 0.44 19.45
C GLU A 207 11.81 0.17 18.90
N ASN A 208 10.81 0.21 19.76
CA ASN A 208 9.41 -0.09 19.47
C ASN A 208 8.41 0.96 19.99
N LEU A 209 8.86 2.07 20.58
CA LEU A 209 7.97 3.13 21.08
C LEU A 209 8.36 4.50 20.54
N LEU A 210 7.41 5.14 19.86
CA LEU A 210 7.54 6.46 19.28
C LEU A 210 6.61 7.43 20.01
N PHE A 211 7.16 8.51 20.53
CA PHE A 211 6.38 9.61 21.08
C PHE A 211 6.29 10.73 20.05
N LYS A 212 5.13 11.39 19.95
CA LYS A 212 4.98 12.58 19.12
C LYS A 212 4.34 13.71 19.89
N LEU A 213 4.80 14.91 19.61
CA LEU A 213 4.19 16.16 20.05
C LEU A 213 3.99 17.04 18.82
N GLU A 214 2.79 17.56 18.65
CA GLU A 214 2.37 18.30 17.47
C GLU A 214 1.72 19.62 17.89
N TYR A 215 2.11 20.70 17.22
CA TYR A 215 1.31 21.91 17.09
C TYR A 215 0.52 21.82 15.78
N ASP A 216 -0.80 21.74 15.91
CA ASP A 216 -1.74 21.46 14.85
C ASP A 216 -2.53 22.72 14.47
N SER A 217 -2.25 23.26 13.28
CA SER A 217 -2.95 24.43 12.75
C SER A 217 -4.30 24.09 12.11
N THR A 218 -4.68 22.81 12.01
CA THR A 218 -5.88 22.40 11.27
C THR A 218 -7.14 23.02 11.86
N GLU A 219 -7.81 23.86 11.09
CA GLU A 219 -9.10 24.46 11.36
C GLU A 219 -10.20 23.49 10.94
N MET A 220 -10.80 22.85 11.95
CA MET A 220 -11.93 21.97 11.74
C MET A 220 -13.22 22.82 11.72
N PRO A 221 -14.08 22.64 10.71
CA PRO A 221 -15.30 23.43 10.60
C PRO A 221 -16.33 22.95 11.62
N PHE A 222 -16.59 23.78 12.65
CA PHE A 222 -17.51 23.50 13.76
C PHE A 222 -18.94 23.21 13.27
N ASP A 223 -19.40 23.95 12.26
CA ASP A 223 -20.68 23.78 11.59
C ASP A 223 -20.82 22.41 10.87
N GLN A 224 -19.72 21.68 10.73
CA GLN A 224 -19.66 20.34 10.17
C GLN A 224 -19.50 19.26 11.24
N GLY A 225 -19.93 19.53 12.48
CA GLY A 225 -20.03 18.54 13.56
C GLY A 225 -18.73 18.30 14.35
N PHE A 226 -17.67 19.06 14.07
CA PHE A 226 -16.43 18.99 14.85
C PHE A 226 -16.56 19.82 16.14
N PRO A 227 -16.02 19.32 17.28
CA PRO A 227 -15.95 20.10 18.51
C PRO A 227 -15.01 21.30 18.35
N ILE A 228 -15.25 22.32 19.17
CA ILE A 228 -14.32 23.44 19.30
C ILE A 228 -13.08 22.91 20.02
N ARG A 229 -11.90 23.09 19.44
CA ARG A 229 -10.64 22.70 20.08
C ARG A 229 -10.35 23.53 21.33
N ASP A 230 -9.84 22.87 22.36
CA ASP A 230 -9.37 23.52 23.60
C ASP A 230 -7.90 23.96 23.49
N SER A 231 -7.12 23.29 22.62
CA SER A 231 -5.70 23.53 22.45
C SER A 231 -5.25 23.30 20.99
N ASN A 232 -4.19 23.98 20.58
CA ASN A 232 -3.51 23.70 19.31
C ASN A 232 -2.47 22.57 19.43
N TYR A 233 -2.31 21.98 20.61
CA TYR A 233 -1.32 20.92 20.84
C TYR A 233 -1.97 19.54 20.91
N SER A 234 -1.32 18.57 20.27
CA SER A 234 -1.68 17.16 20.28
C SER A 234 -0.45 16.33 20.66
N SER A 235 -0.66 15.19 21.30
CA SER A 235 0.43 14.25 21.63
C SER A 235 0.01 12.82 21.36
N SER A 236 0.98 11.94 21.07
CA SER A 236 0.69 10.54 20.85
C SER A 236 1.82 9.62 21.29
N VAL A 237 1.47 8.39 21.63
CA VAL A 237 2.40 7.28 21.77
C VAL A 237 2.03 6.22 20.74
N GLU A 238 2.99 5.80 19.93
CA GLU A 238 2.84 4.76 18.93
C GLU A 238 3.75 3.57 19.24
N TYR A 239 3.17 2.38 19.30
CA TYR A 239 3.86 1.11 19.45
C TYR A 239 4.10 0.45 18.09
N ILE A 240 5.36 0.25 17.75
CA ILE A 240 5.83 -0.41 16.54
C ILE A 240 5.99 -1.89 16.85
N ALA A 241 4.95 -2.68 16.59
CA ALA A 241 4.96 -4.11 16.89
C ALA A 241 5.99 -4.87 16.04
N ASN A 242 6.14 -4.47 14.77
CA ASN A 242 7.21 -4.91 13.87
C ASN A 242 7.30 -3.93 12.68
N ASN A 243 8.03 -4.30 11.62
CA ASN A 243 8.20 -3.45 10.44
C ASN A 243 6.89 -3.14 9.69
N ASN A 244 5.85 -3.96 9.89
CA ASN A 244 4.58 -3.87 9.16
C ASN A 244 3.46 -3.30 10.01
N PHE A 245 3.43 -3.53 11.33
CA PHE A 245 2.30 -3.14 12.17
C PHE A 245 2.65 -2.01 13.16
N THR A 246 1.79 -1.00 13.22
CA THR A 246 1.89 0.10 14.20
C THR A 246 0.53 0.39 14.83
N PHE A 247 0.52 0.57 16.15
CA PHE A 247 -0.65 0.97 16.93
C PHE A 247 -0.38 2.32 17.58
N GLY A 248 -1.31 3.24 17.55
CA GLY A 248 -1.15 4.58 18.11
C GLY A 248 -2.33 4.99 18.97
N VAL A 249 -2.03 5.66 20.08
CA VAL A 249 -3.01 6.40 20.88
C VAL A 249 -2.59 7.87 20.89
N SER A 250 -3.49 8.74 20.43
CA SER A 250 -3.30 10.19 20.43
C SER A 250 -4.27 10.85 21.40
N TYR A 251 -3.85 11.94 22.01
CA TYR A 251 -4.71 12.93 22.64
C TYR A 251 -4.63 14.20 21.81
N GLU A 252 -5.73 14.57 21.18
CA GLU A 252 -5.75 15.55 20.10
C GLU A 252 -6.42 16.84 20.55
N ARG A 253 -5.72 17.96 20.30
CA ARG A 253 -6.23 19.33 20.44
C ARG A 253 -6.88 19.64 21.81
N GLY A 254 -6.45 18.96 22.86
CA GLY A 254 -6.96 19.13 24.22
C GLY A 254 -8.36 18.57 24.48
N ASP A 255 -8.90 17.75 23.58
CA ASP A 255 -10.32 17.36 23.64
C ASP A 255 -10.50 15.83 23.73
N TYR A 256 -10.14 15.10 22.67
CA TYR A 256 -10.48 13.69 22.55
C TYR A 256 -9.26 12.77 22.35
N PHE A 257 -9.48 11.48 22.62
CA PHE A 257 -8.51 10.44 22.30
C PHE A 257 -8.77 9.86 20.90
N GLY A 258 -7.69 9.64 20.15
CA GLY A 258 -7.68 8.95 18.87
C GLY A 258 -6.97 7.60 18.98
N PHE A 259 -7.47 6.61 18.25
CA PHE A 259 -6.84 5.30 18.10
C PHE A 259 -6.51 5.07 16.64
N LYS A 260 -5.25 4.69 16.37
CA LYS A 260 -4.74 4.45 15.02
C LYS A 260 -4.12 3.07 14.91
N PHE A 261 -4.44 2.37 13.84
CA PHE A 261 -3.74 1.15 13.42
C PHE A 261 -3.21 1.36 12.01
N SER A 262 -1.97 0.95 11.76
CA SER A 262 -1.34 1.03 10.44
C SER A 262 -0.69 -0.30 10.07
N LEU A 263 -0.99 -0.78 8.87
CA LEU A 263 -0.35 -1.91 8.21
C LEU A 263 0.47 -1.37 7.03
N LYS A 264 1.79 -1.53 7.10
CA LYS A 264 2.78 -1.08 6.11
C LYS A 264 3.34 -2.27 5.36
N ASP A 265 3.60 -2.09 4.07
CA ASP A 265 4.27 -3.07 3.24
C ASP A 265 5.20 -2.40 2.23
N ASN A 266 6.17 -3.16 1.70
CA ASN A 266 6.98 -2.74 0.57
C ASN A 266 7.12 -3.90 -0.43
N SER A 267 6.50 -3.73 -1.60
CA SER A 267 6.37 -4.79 -2.59
C SER A 267 7.69 -5.12 -3.31
N SER A 268 8.71 -4.26 -3.25
CA SER A 268 10.04 -4.57 -3.82
C SER A 268 10.69 -5.77 -3.12
N LYS A 269 10.36 -6.01 -1.84
CA LYS A 269 10.88 -7.14 -1.04
C LYS A 269 10.31 -8.49 -1.48
N TYR A 270 9.19 -8.53 -2.21
CA TYR A 270 8.53 -9.77 -2.63
C TYR A 270 9.20 -10.41 -3.87
N ILE A 271 10.15 -9.72 -4.51
CA ILE A 271 10.61 -10.07 -5.87
C ILE A 271 11.68 -11.19 -5.91
N SER A 272 12.35 -11.55 -4.81
CA SER A 272 13.39 -12.60 -4.83
C SER A 272 12.91 -13.93 -4.25
N LYS A 273 12.79 -14.98 -5.09
CA LYS A 273 12.85 -16.38 -4.63
C LYS A 273 14.32 -16.81 -4.60
N PRO A 274 15.00 -16.78 -3.44
CA PRO A 274 16.41 -17.11 -3.38
C PRO A 274 16.63 -18.57 -3.78
N TYR A 275 17.76 -18.82 -4.46
CA TYR A 275 18.18 -20.16 -4.84
C TYR A 275 18.36 -21.05 -3.61
N LYS A 276 17.83 -22.27 -3.70
CA LYS A 276 17.92 -23.32 -2.68
C LYS A 276 18.83 -24.43 -3.20
N ALA A 277 20.09 -24.39 -2.80
CA ALA A 277 21.05 -25.46 -3.07
C ALA A 277 20.55 -26.81 -2.55
N ARG A 278 20.89 -27.90 -3.24
CA ARG A 278 20.55 -29.27 -2.84
C ARG A 278 21.80 -30.13 -2.88
N GLU A 279 22.14 -30.75 -1.75
CA GLU A 279 23.01 -31.92 -1.74
C GLU A 279 22.23 -33.09 -2.32
N SER A 280 22.68 -33.62 -3.44
CA SER A 280 22.03 -34.74 -4.12
C SER A 280 22.96 -35.93 -4.15
N ASN A 281 22.43 -37.09 -3.78
CA ASN A 281 23.15 -38.36 -3.81
C ASN A 281 23.00 -39.08 -5.17
N SER A 282 22.37 -38.43 -6.16
CA SER A 282 22.25 -38.99 -7.52
C SER A 282 23.60 -38.89 -8.23
N SER A 283 24.11 -40.02 -8.71
CA SER A 283 25.30 -40.05 -9.58
C SER A 283 25.00 -39.58 -11.00
N ASP A 284 23.73 -39.51 -11.40
CA ASP A 284 23.30 -39.01 -12.71
C ASP A 284 23.08 -37.47 -12.65
N PRO A 285 23.86 -36.68 -13.43
CA PRO A 285 23.73 -35.24 -13.50
C PRO A 285 22.35 -34.76 -13.98
N TYR A 286 21.69 -35.50 -14.88
CA TYR A 286 20.37 -35.11 -15.41
C TYR A 286 19.28 -35.25 -14.35
N GLU A 287 19.28 -36.37 -13.62
CA GLU A 287 18.38 -36.57 -12.49
C GLU A 287 18.69 -35.56 -11.37
N ASN A 288 19.96 -35.27 -11.12
CA ASN A 288 20.36 -34.26 -10.15
C ASN A 288 19.81 -32.86 -10.52
N LEU A 289 19.99 -32.43 -11.77
CA LEU A 289 19.43 -31.18 -12.29
C LEU A 289 17.93 -31.11 -12.06
N ARG A 290 17.20 -32.17 -12.42
CA ARG A 290 15.75 -32.27 -12.22
C ARG A 290 15.36 -32.09 -10.76
N LEU A 291 16.10 -32.71 -9.84
CA LEU A 291 15.84 -32.66 -8.41
C LEU A 291 16.17 -31.29 -7.78
N ILE A 292 17.18 -30.59 -8.27
CA ILE A 292 17.53 -29.22 -7.86
C ILE A 292 16.47 -28.23 -8.37
N LEU A 293 16.10 -28.32 -9.65
CA LEU A 293 15.07 -27.46 -10.25
C LEU A 293 13.73 -27.59 -9.52
N ASN A 294 13.29 -28.81 -9.24
CA ASN A 294 12.04 -29.04 -8.48
C ASN A 294 12.11 -28.45 -7.05
N LYS A 295 13.26 -28.51 -6.37
CA LYS A 295 13.45 -27.88 -5.04
C LYS A 295 13.32 -26.36 -5.09
N ASN A 296 13.69 -25.77 -6.22
CA ASN A 296 13.57 -24.35 -6.52
C ASN A 296 12.20 -23.98 -7.12
N SER A 297 11.21 -24.88 -7.04
CA SER A 297 9.86 -24.70 -7.60
C SER A 297 9.84 -24.46 -9.11
N ILE A 298 10.82 -25.02 -9.83
CA ILE A 298 10.91 -25.01 -11.28
C ILE A 298 10.59 -26.43 -11.75
N GLY A 299 9.44 -26.61 -12.39
CA GLY A 299 9.05 -27.91 -12.91
C GLY A 299 9.88 -28.26 -14.13
N VAL A 300 10.22 -29.53 -14.31
CA VAL A 300 10.86 -30.03 -15.54
C VAL A 300 9.85 -30.86 -16.31
N ASN A 301 9.62 -30.54 -17.58
CA ASN A 301 8.75 -31.29 -18.47
C ASN A 301 9.55 -32.29 -19.31
N ILE A 302 10.64 -31.83 -19.94
CA ILE A 302 11.44 -32.62 -20.86
C ILE A 302 12.93 -32.34 -20.62
N ILE A 303 13.73 -33.40 -20.63
CA ILE A 303 15.19 -33.33 -20.82
C ILE A 303 15.50 -34.22 -22.02
N GLU A 304 15.92 -33.60 -23.11
CA GLU A 304 16.30 -34.24 -24.36
C GLU A 304 17.79 -34.01 -24.60
N LYS A 305 18.50 -35.06 -24.96
CA LYS A 305 19.93 -35.01 -25.26
C LYS A 305 20.17 -35.29 -26.75
N THR A 306 20.99 -34.45 -27.35
CA THR A 306 21.61 -34.64 -28.67
C THR A 306 23.13 -34.75 -28.49
N GLU A 307 23.91 -34.91 -29.56
CA GLU A 307 25.38 -35.10 -29.45
C GLU A 307 26.06 -33.98 -28.64
N ASN A 308 25.71 -32.71 -28.88
CA ASN A 308 26.34 -31.55 -28.23
C ASN A 308 25.36 -30.62 -27.48
N ILE A 309 24.06 -30.92 -27.54
CA ILE A 309 23.01 -30.01 -27.05
C ILE A 309 22.07 -30.74 -26.11
N VAL A 310 21.76 -30.12 -24.97
CA VAL A 310 20.66 -30.53 -24.09
C VAL A 310 19.50 -29.56 -24.23
N ASN A 311 18.34 -30.07 -24.63
CA ASN A 311 17.09 -29.32 -24.61
C ASN A 311 16.40 -29.55 -23.26
N LEU A 312 16.29 -28.48 -22.47
CA LEU A 312 15.62 -28.47 -21.18
C LEU A 312 14.31 -27.69 -21.30
N GLU A 313 13.19 -28.40 -21.19
CA GLU A 313 11.87 -27.77 -21.10
C GLU A 313 11.45 -27.64 -19.64
N VAL A 314 11.30 -26.39 -19.18
CA VAL A 314 10.87 -26.08 -17.81
C VAL A 314 9.48 -25.49 -17.77
N ASN A 315 8.79 -25.74 -16.67
CA ASN A 315 7.48 -25.20 -16.35
C ASN A 315 7.59 -24.26 -15.15
N GLU A 316 7.10 -23.05 -15.32
CA GLU A 316 7.31 -21.94 -14.39
C GLU A 316 5.96 -21.37 -13.92
N TYR A 317 5.77 -21.28 -12.59
CA TYR A 317 4.52 -20.87 -11.94
C TYR A 317 4.74 -19.98 -10.69
N SER A 318 5.98 -19.63 -10.40
CA SER A 318 6.49 -19.29 -9.09
C SER A 318 7.36 -18.04 -9.05
N TYR A 319 7.98 -17.64 -10.15
CA TYR A 319 8.91 -16.53 -10.27
C TYR A 319 8.18 -15.34 -10.92
N SER A 320 8.36 -14.16 -10.35
CA SER A 320 7.75 -12.92 -10.84
C SER A 320 8.52 -12.26 -11.98
N ASN A 321 9.77 -12.70 -12.24
CA ASN A 321 10.61 -12.20 -13.33
C ASN A 321 11.48 -13.31 -13.92
N LEU A 322 11.85 -13.15 -15.20
CA LEU A 322 12.67 -14.11 -15.94
C LEU A 322 14.15 -14.11 -15.50
N GLU A 323 14.66 -13.01 -14.97
CA GLU A 323 16.07 -12.90 -14.58
C GLU A 323 16.40 -13.80 -13.38
N ASN A 324 15.59 -13.76 -12.33
CA ASN A 324 15.70 -14.62 -11.15
C ASN A 324 15.47 -16.08 -11.50
N LEU A 325 14.50 -16.36 -12.37
CA LEU A 325 14.28 -17.71 -12.89
C LEU A 325 15.53 -18.23 -13.60
N ASN A 326 16.07 -17.46 -14.56
CA ASN A 326 17.24 -17.85 -15.34
C ASN A 326 18.47 -18.02 -14.46
N SER A 327 18.68 -17.09 -13.52
CA SER A 327 19.77 -17.20 -12.54
C SER A 327 19.67 -18.50 -11.74
N ASN A 328 18.47 -18.85 -11.26
CA ASN A 328 18.27 -20.08 -10.48
C ASN A 328 18.40 -21.35 -11.35
N ILE A 329 17.99 -21.32 -12.62
CA ILE A 329 18.21 -22.44 -13.56
C ILE A 329 19.70 -22.60 -13.86
N HIS A 330 20.42 -21.51 -14.13
CA HIS A 330 21.86 -21.55 -14.40
C HIS A 330 22.64 -22.08 -13.19
N GLN A 331 22.30 -21.64 -11.98
CA GLN A 331 22.92 -22.17 -10.77
C GLN A 331 22.58 -23.66 -10.58
N ALA A 332 21.34 -24.08 -10.87
CA ALA A 332 20.95 -25.49 -10.81
C ALA A 332 21.73 -26.36 -11.80
N ILE A 333 22.01 -25.86 -13.01
CA ILE A 333 22.84 -26.52 -14.01
C ILE A 333 24.26 -26.72 -13.47
N ILE A 334 24.87 -25.67 -12.92
CA ILE A 334 26.22 -25.73 -12.34
C ILE A 334 26.27 -26.77 -11.21
N ASP A 335 25.33 -26.69 -10.26
CA ASP A 335 25.27 -27.59 -9.09
C ASP A 335 24.91 -29.03 -9.47
N SER A 336 24.33 -29.26 -10.65
CA SER A 336 24.00 -30.61 -11.11
C SER A 336 25.22 -31.43 -11.55
N GLY A 337 26.34 -30.77 -11.85
CA GLY A 337 27.55 -31.40 -12.40
C GLY A 337 27.42 -31.82 -13.86
N LEU A 338 26.49 -31.21 -14.60
CA LEU A 338 26.20 -31.55 -15.98
C LEU A 338 27.20 -30.86 -16.91
N ASP A 339 28.08 -31.66 -17.52
CA ASP A 339 29.15 -31.20 -18.41
C ASP A 339 28.70 -31.33 -19.89
N GLN A 340 28.22 -30.22 -20.46
CA GLN A 340 27.75 -30.13 -21.85
C GLN A 340 28.06 -28.74 -22.42
N GLU A 341 28.39 -28.67 -23.71
CA GLU A 341 28.81 -27.43 -24.38
C GLU A 341 27.66 -26.44 -24.55
N GLU A 342 26.43 -26.92 -24.80
CA GLU A 342 25.26 -26.04 -25.01
C GLU A 342 23.98 -26.61 -24.37
N ILE A 343 23.28 -25.75 -23.61
CA ILE A 343 21.97 -26.07 -23.02
C ILE A 343 20.95 -25.05 -23.52
N ILE A 344 19.91 -25.55 -24.19
CA ILE A 344 18.81 -24.75 -24.70
C ILE A 344 17.63 -24.89 -23.73
N ILE A 345 17.21 -23.77 -23.15
CA ILE A 345 16.09 -23.72 -22.20
C ILE A 345 14.85 -23.23 -22.93
N SER A 346 13.79 -24.04 -22.90
CA SER A 346 12.45 -23.68 -23.37
C SER A 346 11.51 -23.55 -22.18
N TYR A 347 10.70 -22.49 -22.17
CA TYR A 347 9.81 -22.15 -21.06
C TYR A 347 8.37 -22.42 -21.45
N LYS A 348 7.66 -23.17 -20.61
CA LYS A 348 6.22 -23.35 -20.68
C LYS A 348 5.53 -22.84 -19.42
N THR A 349 4.28 -22.44 -19.57
CA THR A 349 3.37 -22.17 -18.46
C THR A 349 1.95 -22.59 -18.85
N ALA A 350 1.27 -23.37 -18.02
CA ALA A 350 -0.06 -23.94 -18.34
C ALA A 350 -0.13 -24.61 -19.74
N GLY A 351 1.00 -25.22 -20.16
CA GLY A 351 1.14 -25.86 -21.46
C GLY A 351 1.20 -24.93 -22.69
N LEU A 352 1.30 -23.62 -22.47
CA LEU A 352 1.61 -22.61 -23.48
C LEU A 352 3.11 -22.43 -23.64
N ASP A 353 3.56 -22.15 -24.86
CA ASP A 353 4.95 -21.84 -25.16
C ASP A 353 5.23 -20.35 -24.88
N VAL A 354 6.20 -20.06 -24.00
CA VAL A 354 6.54 -18.68 -23.60
C VAL A 354 7.73 -18.15 -24.41
N LYS A 355 8.73 -19.00 -24.64
CA LYS A 355 9.91 -18.68 -25.46
C LYS A 355 10.50 -19.96 -26.02
N ASN A 356 10.30 -20.16 -27.32
CA ASN A 356 10.85 -21.31 -28.04
C ASN A 356 12.17 -20.92 -28.71
N LYS A 357 13.29 -21.43 -28.19
CA LYS A 357 14.53 -21.54 -28.96
C LYS A 357 14.72 -22.99 -29.37
N LYS A 358 13.77 -23.59 -30.10
CA LYS A 358 14.02 -24.94 -30.63
C LYS A 358 15.07 -24.86 -31.74
N SER A 359 16.26 -25.42 -31.49
CA SER A 359 17.19 -25.72 -32.56
C SER A 359 16.58 -26.84 -33.40
N LYS A 360 16.27 -26.57 -34.68
CA LYS A 360 15.88 -27.59 -35.65
C LYS A 360 17.13 -28.42 -36.02
N SER A 361 17.61 -29.24 -35.10
CA SER A 361 18.59 -30.28 -35.45
C SER A 361 17.82 -31.51 -35.92
N ASN A 362 18.11 -31.96 -37.15
CA ASN A 362 17.62 -33.23 -37.69
C ASN A 362 18.36 -34.46 -37.11
N GLN A 363 19.09 -34.29 -36.01
CA GLN A 363 19.83 -35.37 -35.36
C GLN A 363 18.94 -36.19 -34.42
N GLN A 364 19.32 -37.44 -34.24
CA GLN A 364 18.63 -38.43 -33.40
C GLN A 364 18.75 -38.00 -31.93
N SER A 365 17.64 -37.56 -31.32
CA SER A 365 17.58 -37.13 -29.93
C SER A 365 17.21 -38.29 -28.99
N GLU A 366 17.88 -38.38 -27.84
CA GLU A 366 17.56 -39.31 -26.76
C GLU A 366 16.74 -38.59 -25.68
N ASN A 367 15.57 -39.15 -25.34
CA ASN A 367 14.71 -38.63 -24.28
C ASN A 367 15.20 -39.13 -22.92
N ILE A 368 15.98 -38.32 -22.21
CA ILE A 368 16.48 -38.62 -20.86
C ILE A 368 15.34 -38.58 -19.84
N TYR A 369 14.48 -37.56 -19.94
CA TYR A 369 13.32 -37.41 -19.07
C TYR A 369 12.13 -36.85 -19.84
N VAL A 370 10.97 -37.47 -19.65
CA VAL A 370 9.67 -36.91 -20.07
C VAL A 370 8.72 -37.04 -18.90
N LYS A 371 8.19 -35.90 -18.44
CA LYS A 371 7.20 -35.83 -17.37
C LYS A 371 5.95 -36.60 -17.80
N LYS A 372 5.63 -37.68 -17.10
CA LYS A 372 4.36 -38.39 -17.28
C LYS A 372 3.25 -37.57 -16.61
N HIS A 373 2.34 -37.00 -17.39
CA HIS A 373 1.15 -36.35 -16.82
C HIS A 373 0.27 -37.40 -16.14
N LYS A 374 0.02 -37.18 -14.85
CA LYS A 374 -1.01 -37.87 -14.10
C LYS A 374 -1.98 -36.81 -13.61
N PRO A 375 -3.30 -37.05 -13.68
CA PRO A 375 -4.26 -36.16 -13.08
C PRO A 375 -3.91 -35.91 -11.62
N SER A 376 -4.03 -34.67 -11.18
CA SER A 376 -3.71 -34.28 -9.81
C SER A 376 -4.80 -33.39 -9.24
N PHE A 377 -5.00 -33.48 -7.93
CA PHE A 377 -5.96 -32.67 -7.20
C PHE A 377 -5.24 -31.90 -6.11
N ASN A 378 -5.30 -30.59 -6.20
CA ASN A 378 -4.73 -29.66 -5.23
C ASN A 378 -5.87 -28.98 -4.48
N TYR A 379 -5.69 -28.75 -3.19
CA TYR A 379 -6.63 -27.98 -2.38
C TYR A 379 -5.87 -27.06 -1.42
N SER A 380 -6.41 -25.85 -1.22
CA SER A 380 -5.85 -24.81 -0.34
C SER A 380 -6.98 -24.28 0.53
N PRO A 381 -7.07 -24.72 1.80
CA PRO A 381 -7.97 -24.11 2.78
C PRO A 381 -7.35 -22.81 3.30
N GLU A 382 -8.14 -21.74 3.33
CA GLU A 382 -7.72 -20.39 3.68
C GLU A 382 -8.71 -19.73 4.63
N PHE A 383 -8.22 -18.93 5.57
CA PHE A 383 -9.06 -18.05 6.36
C PHE A 383 -8.93 -16.63 5.82
N VAL A 384 -10.06 -16.03 5.42
CA VAL A 384 -10.08 -14.73 4.74
C VAL A 384 -10.91 -13.75 5.55
N LEU A 385 -10.33 -12.58 5.86
CA LEU A 385 -11.08 -11.44 6.37
C LEU A 385 -11.60 -10.62 5.19
N ARG A 386 -12.92 -10.50 5.09
CA ARG A 386 -13.61 -9.74 4.05
C ARG A 386 -14.16 -8.44 4.65
N PRO A 387 -13.50 -7.28 4.43
CA PRO A 387 -14.03 -6.01 4.87
C PRO A 387 -15.08 -5.47 3.89
N PHE A 388 -16.10 -4.80 4.42
CA PHE A 388 -16.99 -3.90 3.69
C PHE A 388 -16.91 -2.53 4.37
N ILE A 389 -16.20 -1.62 3.71
CA ILE A 389 -15.94 -0.28 4.19
C ILE A 389 -16.99 0.64 3.58
N ALA A 390 -17.33 1.74 4.27
CA ALA A 390 -18.21 2.77 3.75
C ALA A 390 -19.69 2.35 3.56
N GLY A 391 -20.18 1.39 4.37
CA GLY A 391 -21.60 1.04 4.39
C GLY A 391 -22.47 2.22 4.82
N ARG A 392 -23.76 2.25 4.46
CA ARG A 392 -24.66 3.34 4.89
C ARG A 392 -24.93 3.26 6.40
N GLU A 393 -24.99 2.05 6.91
CA GLU A 393 -25.37 1.67 8.27
C GLU A 393 -24.21 1.82 9.25
N ASP A 394 -22.99 1.48 8.83
CA ASP A 394 -21.78 1.70 9.61
C ASP A 394 -20.57 1.80 8.69
N PHE A 395 -19.49 2.38 9.21
CA PHE A 395 -18.28 2.65 8.48
C PHE A 395 -17.47 1.40 8.11
N LEU A 396 -17.47 0.39 8.98
CA LEU A 396 -16.75 -0.87 8.76
C LEU A 396 -17.60 -2.06 9.17
N LYS A 397 -17.86 -2.95 8.21
CA LYS A 397 -18.38 -4.30 8.43
C LYS A 397 -17.33 -5.32 8.02
N VAL A 398 -17.34 -6.51 8.61
CA VAL A 398 -16.34 -7.55 8.36
C VAL A 398 -17.01 -8.92 8.39
N ALA A 399 -16.56 -9.81 7.52
CA ALA A 399 -16.79 -11.25 7.63
C ALA A 399 -15.45 -11.99 7.77
N PHE A 400 -15.43 -12.97 8.67
CA PHE A 400 -14.36 -13.95 8.78
C PHE A 400 -14.81 -15.23 8.08
N MET A 401 -14.14 -15.55 6.98
CA MET A 401 -14.51 -16.61 6.05
C MET A 401 -13.53 -17.78 6.16
N ALA A 402 -14.05 -19.00 6.05
CA ALA A 402 -13.28 -20.15 5.60
C ALA A 402 -13.50 -20.31 4.09
N GLU A 403 -12.44 -20.25 3.31
CA GLU A 403 -12.45 -20.50 1.88
C GLU A 403 -11.70 -21.81 1.58
N LEU A 404 -12.20 -22.58 0.61
CA LEU A 404 -11.52 -23.78 0.09
C LEU A 404 -11.35 -23.61 -1.40
N ASN A 405 -10.13 -23.30 -1.81
CA ASN A 405 -9.73 -23.30 -3.20
C ASN A 405 -9.36 -24.73 -3.60
N THR A 406 -9.92 -25.25 -4.68
CA THR A 406 -9.52 -26.55 -5.23
C THR A 406 -9.16 -26.40 -6.70
N GLN A 407 -8.21 -27.21 -7.14
CA GLN A 407 -7.82 -27.33 -8.53
C GLN A 407 -7.66 -28.80 -8.88
N TYR A 408 -8.43 -29.28 -9.84
CA TYR A 408 -8.23 -30.57 -10.47
C TYR A 408 -7.54 -30.35 -11.81
N ILE A 409 -6.32 -30.85 -11.95
CA ILE A 409 -5.52 -30.77 -13.17
C ILE A 409 -5.72 -32.07 -13.93
N PHE A 410 -6.43 -32.02 -15.06
CA PHE A 410 -6.60 -33.18 -15.93
C PHE A 410 -5.33 -33.38 -16.77
N THR A 411 -4.83 -32.29 -17.35
CA THR A 411 -3.57 -32.17 -18.08
C THR A 411 -2.94 -30.81 -17.79
N ASP A 412 -1.68 -30.57 -18.17
CA ASP A 412 -1.03 -29.26 -17.95
C ASP A 412 -1.75 -28.10 -18.68
N GLN A 413 -2.61 -28.40 -19.67
CA GLN A 413 -3.40 -27.45 -20.46
C GLN A 413 -4.88 -27.40 -20.07
N PHE A 414 -5.37 -28.38 -19.30
CA PHE A 414 -6.79 -28.50 -18.96
C PHE A 414 -6.97 -28.71 -17.46
N PHE A 415 -7.57 -27.74 -16.79
CA PHE A 415 -7.80 -27.81 -15.35
C PHE A 415 -9.13 -27.18 -14.96
N TRP A 416 -9.67 -27.68 -13.84
CA TRP A 416 -10.89 -27.19 -13.22
C TRP A 416 -10.55 -26.55 -11.88
N THR A 417 -10.90 -25.29 -11.69
CA THR A 417 -10.75 -24.60 -10.41
C THR A 417 -12.10 -24.35 -9.77
N THR A 418 -12.18 -24.56 -8.46
CA THR A 418 -13.34 -24.15 -7.66
C THR A 418 -12.91 -23.35 -6.44
N ASN A 419 -13.81 -22.52 -5.95
CA ASN A 419 -13.64 -21.78 -4.72
C ASN A 419 -14.95 -21.87 -3.94
N LEU A 420 -14.91 -22.56 -2.80
CA LEU A 420 -16.02 -22.68 -1.86
C LEU A 420 -15.79 -21.72 -0.70
N LYS A 421 -16.84 -21.07 -0.20
CA LYS A 421 -16.77 -20.09 0.88
C LYS A 421 -17.81 -20.37 1.93
N TYR A 422 -17.44 -20.21 3.19
CA TYR A 422 -18.33 -20.28 4.33
C TYR A 422 -18.00 -19.18 5.33
N ALA A 423 -18.97 -18.36 5.71
CA ALA A 423 -18.77 -17.36 6.75
C ALA A 423 -18.77 -18.03 8.13
N LEU A 424 -17.62 -18.02 8.82
CA LEU A 424 -17.52 -18.46 10.21
C LEU A 424 -18.14 -17.45 11.15
N TRP A 425 -17.99 -16.17 10.81
CA TRP A 425 -18.62 -15.04 11.51
C TRP A 425 -18.77 -13.88 10.52
N GLN A 426 -19.86 -13.12 10.64
CA GLN A 426 -20.06 -11.90 9.86
C GLN A 426 -21.04 -10.97 10.55
N ASN A 427 -20.94 -9.68 10.25
CA ASN A 427 -21.92 -8.67 10.67
C ASN A 427 -22.59 -7.96 9.49
N PHE A 428 -22.71 -8.58 8.31
CA PHE A 428 -23.39 -7.97 7.15
C PHE A 428 -24.92 -7.97 7.26
N ASP A 429 -25.49 -8.64 8.27
CA ASP A 429 -26.94 -8.72 8.50
C ASP A 429 -27.59 -7.37 8.82
N ASP A 430 -26.79 -6.40 9.26
CA ASP A 430 -27.25 -5.05 9.59
C ASP A 430 -27.16 -4.09 8.41
N LEU A 431 -26.98 -4.58 7.18
CA LEU A 431 -27.06 -3.80 5.94
C LEU A 431 -28.52 -3.67 5.46
N TYR A 432 -29.36 -2.94 6.19
CA TYR A 432 -30.82 -2.88 5.95
C TYR A 432 -31.31 -1.65 5.16
N ILE A 433 -30.48 -0.63 4.93
CA ILE A 433 -30.91 0.60 4.23
C ILE A 433 -30.97 0.31 2.73
N PRO A 434 -32.15 0.36 2.07
CA PRO A 434 -32.27 0.02 0.66
C PRO A 434 -31.50 1.02 -0.24
N PRO A 435 -31.10 0.61 -1.45
CA PRO A 435 -30.56 1.53 -2.44
C PRO A 435 -31.56 2.66 -2.73
N VAL A 436 -31.06 3.84 -3.09
CA VAL A 436 -31.95 4.92 -3.56
C VAL A 436 -32.18 4.72 -5.05
N ASP A 437 -33.43 4.58 -5.46
CA ASP A 437 -33.80 4.55 -6.88
C ASP A 437 -33.43 5.88 -7.53
N THR A 438 -32.35 5.84 -8.30
CA THR A 438 -31.81 6.97 -9.05
C THR A 438 -31.41 6.46 -10.43
N TYR A 439 -31.42 7.32 -11.45
CA TYR A 439 -30.89 6.96 -12.77
C TYR A 439 -29.56 7.71 -13.03
N PRO A 440 -28.48 7.00 -13.38
CA PRO A 440 -28.38 5.54 -13.51
C PRO A 440 -28.49 4.82 -12.15
N ASN A 441 -28.97 3.57 -12.17
CA ASN A 441 -29.10 2.76 -10.97
C ASN A 441 -27.78 2.73 -10.19
N GLN A 442 -27.85 2.89 -8.88
CA GLN A 442 -26.65 2.85 -8.05
C GLN A 442 -26.08 1.42 -8.05
N VAL A 443 -24.80 1.28 -8.40
CA VAL A 443 -24.06 -0.01 -8.42
C VAL A 443 -24.06 -0.73 -7.05
N ARG A 444 -24.44 -0.04 -5.97
CA ARG A 444 -24.36 -0.53 -4.58
C ARG A 444 -25.53 -1.43 -4.14
N SER A 445 -26.61 -1.55 -4.91
CA SER A 445 -27.77 -2.40 -4.55
C SER A 445 -27.39 -3.87 -4.43
N ASP A 446 -26.69 -4.40 -5.44
CA ASP A 446 -26.47 -5.84 -5.58
C ASP A 446 -25.39 -6.37 -4.63
N ILE A 447 -24.51 -5.49 -4.16
CA ILE A 447 -23.43 -5.83 -3.23
C ILE A 447 -24.00 -6.25 -1.87
N LYS A 448 -25.08 -5.63 -1.41
CA LYS A 448 -25.67 -5.96 -0.10
C LYS A 448 -26.29 -7.34 -0.10
N ASP A 449 -27.05 -7.65 -1.14
CA ASP A 449 -27.63 -8.98 -1.33
C ASP A 449 -26.52 -10.02 -1.49
N TYR A 450 -25.46 -9.71 -2.23
CA TYR A 450 -24.29 -10.58 -2.33
C TYR A 450 -23.63 -10.86 -0.97
N LEU A 451 -23.40 -9.82 -0.15
CA LEU A 451 -22.73 -9.96 1.15
C LEU A 451 -23.61 -10.67 2.20
N SER A 452 -24.90 -10.36 2.27
CA SER A 452 -25.83 -10.99 3.21
C SER A 452 -26.06 -12.49 2.90
N ASN A 453 -25.87 -12.89 1.64
CA ASN A 453 -26.01 -14.27 1.21
C ASN A 453 -24.97 -15.25 1.79
N PHE A 454 -23.89 -14.77 2.43
CA PHE A 454 -22.89 -15.65 3.04
C PHE A 454 -23.36 -16.32 4.34
N LYS A 455 -24.38 -15.77 5.00
CA LYS A 455 -24.81 -16.27 6.31
C LYS A 455 -25.35 -17.69 6.23
N ASP A 456 -24.82 -18.55 7.08
CA ASP A 456 -25.25 -19.95 7.29
C ASP A 456 -25.32 -20.78 5.99
N ARG A 457 -24.52 -20.41 4.97
CA ARG A 457 -24.54 -21.03 3.64
C ARG A 457 -23.13 -21.34 3.16
N LEU A 458 -22.97 -22.50 2.53
CA LEU A 458 -21.79 -22.82 1.72
C LEU A 458 -22.00 -22.24 0.33
N ILE A 459 -21.14 -21.30 -0.06
CA ILE A 459 -21.24 -20.60 -1.33
C ILE A 459 -20.19 -21.12 -2.30
N LEU A 460 -20.61 -21.50 -3.51
CA LEU A 460 -19.70 -21.70 -4.63
C LEU A 460 -19.35 -20.34 -5.22
N GLY A 461 -18.24 -19.76 -4.77
CA GLY A 461 -17.77 -18.46 -5.24
C GLY A 461 -17.31 -18.48 -6.69
N ARG A 462 -16.70 -19.60 -7.12
CA ARG A 462 -16.29 -19.83 -8.51
C ARG A 462 -16.23 -21.32 -8.83
N SER A 463 -16.57 -21.66 -10.07
CA SER A 463 -16.28 -22.95 -10.70
C SER A 463 -15.93 -22.68 -12.16
N GLN A 464 -14.70 -22.97 -12.55
CA GLN A 464 -14.14 -22.55 -13.84
C GLN A 464 -13.31 -23.67 -14.46
N LEU A 465 -13.66 -24.04 -15.68
CA LEU A 465 -12.89 -24.96 -16.51
C LEU A 465 -12.04 -24.14 -17.48
N ASP A 466 -10.73 -24.34 -17.42
CA ASP A 466 -9.76 -23.62 -18.25
C ASP A 466 -9.07 -24.62 -19.18
N PHE A 467 -9.06 -24.29 -20.48
CA PHE A 467 -8.32 -25.01 -21.51
C PHE A 467 -7.42 -24.04 -22.27
N PHE A 468 -6.13 -24.35 -22.36
CA PHE A 468 -5.14 -23.54 -23.05
C PHE A 468 -4.61 -24.27 -24.28
N GLU A 469 -4.67 -23.60 -25.42
CA GLU A 469 -4.16 -24.11 -26.69
C GLU A 469 -3.29 -23.04 -27.35
N THR A 470 -2.07 -23.43 -27.75
CA THR A 470 -1.17 -22.57 -28.52
C THR A 470 -1.64 -22.60 -29.98
N VAL A 471 -2.13 -21.47 -30.49
CA VAL A 471 -2.73 -21.39 -31.84
C VAL A 471 -1.70 -21.03 -32.92
N SER A 472 -0.52 -20.52 -32.56
CA SER A 472 0.56 -20.17 -33.50
C SER A 472 1.92 -20.08 -32.80
N ASP A 473 2.99 -20.52 -33.49
CA ASP A 473 4.38 -20.57 -33.01
C ASP A 473 5.19 -19.27 -33.22
N ASN A 474 4.53 -18.12 -33.44
CA ASN A 474 5.22 -16.89 -33.81
C ASN A 474 5.97 -16.19 -32.67
#